data_AF-C5API2-F1
#
_entry.id   AF-C5API2-F1
#
_cell.length_a   1.000
_cell.length_b   1.000
_cell.length_c   1.000
_cell.angle_alpha   90.00
_cell.angle_beta   90.00
_cell.angle_gamma   90.00
#
_symmetry.space_group_name_H-M   'P 1'
#
loop_
_entity.id
_entity.type
_entity.pdbx_description
1 polymer ?
#
loop_
_entity_poly.entity_id
_entity_poly.type
_entity_poly.pdbx_seq_one_letter_code
_entity_poly.pdbx_strand_id
1 'polypeptide(L)' 'MLPHSDVLEASLQKLREDGRYRVFIALERNVGTFPIVVWRHRTAAAGRSLSGAATMTLGWDTAPRS' A
#
# COMPACT_ATOMS: atom_id res chain seq x y z
N MET A 1 2.33 -12.53 31.63
CA MET A 1 2.49 -11.33 30.79
C MET A 1 2.73 -11.82 29.37
N LEU A 2 1.89 -11.47 28.40
CA LEU A 2 2.11 -11.90 27.02
C LEU A 2 3.40 -11.25 26.49
N PRO A 3 4.17 -11.94 25.63
CA PRO A 3 5.27 -11.33 24.89
C PRO A 3 4.78 -10.07 24.17
N HIS A 4 5.61 -9.03 24.14
CA HIS A 4 5.26 -7.78 23.46
C HIS A 4 4.93 -7.99 21.96
N SER A 5 5.54 -8.98 21.32
CA SER A 5 5.24 -9.41 19.95
C SER A 5 3.78 -9.87 19.77
N ASP A 6 3.26 -10.63 20.71
CA ASP A 6 1.96 -11.29 20.58
C ASP A 6 0.83 -10.27 20.75
N VAL A 7 1.03 -9.29 21.62
CA VAL A 7 0.11 -8.15 21.79
C VAL A 7 0.10 -7.28 20.53
N LEU A 8 1.26 -7.07 19.90
CA LEU A 8 1.37 -6.31 18.65
C LEU A 8 0.62 -7.01 17.52
N GLU A 9 0.86 -8.30 17.31
CA GLU A 9 0.22 -9.07 16.24
C GLU A 9 -1.30 -9.15 16.43
N ALA A 10 -1.79 -9.37 17.66
CA ALA A 10 -3.22 -9.34 17.96
C ALA A 10 -3.85 -7.98 17.64
N SER A 11 -3.14 -6.88 17.90
CA SER A 11 -3.61 -5.53 17.58
C SER A 11 -3.66 -5.27 16.07
N LEU A 12 -2.65 -5.73 15.33
CA LEU A 12 -2.63 -5.64 13.86
C LEU A 12 -3.73 -6.51 13.24
N GLN A 13 -3.98 -7.69 13.79
CA GLN A 13 -5.04 -8.58 13.36
C GLN A 13 -6.42 -7.91 13.52
N LYS A 14 -6.68 -7.32 14.69
CA LYS A 14 -7.91 -6.56 14.93
C LYS A 14 -8.11 -5.42 13.93
N LEU A 15 -7.05 -4.69 13.58
CA LEU A 15 -7.15 -3.63 12.56
C LEU A 15 -7.54 -4.19 11.19
N ARG A 16 -7.06 -5.38 10.82
CA ARG A 16 -7.40 -6.05 9.55
C ARG A 16 -8.85 -6.52 9.56
N GLU A 17 -9.30 -7.14 10.65
CA GLU A 17 -10.68 -7.60 10.84
C GLU A 17 -11.70 -6.44 10.82
N ASP A 18 -11.36 -5.33 11.47
CA ASP A 18 -12.18 -4.12 11.47
C ASP A 18 -12.17 -3.38 10.12
N GLY A 19 -11.39 -3.83 9.13
CA GLY A 19 -11.20 -3.15 7.84
C GLY A 19 -10.50 -1.78 7.96
N ARG A 20 -9.87 -1.50 9.10
CA ARG A 20 -9.18 -0.21 9.38
C ARG A 20 -7.68 -0.27 9.16
N TYR A 21 -7.14 -1.43 8.83
CA TYR A 21 -5.74 -1.61 8.47
C TYR A 21 -5.43 -0.88 7.17
N ARG A 22 -4.51 0.08 7.22
CA ARG A 22 -4.16 0.92 6.08
C ARG A 22 -2.89 0.42 5.42
N VAL A 23 -2.95 0.23 4.10
CA VAL A 23 -1.78 -0.04 3.27
C VAL A 23 -1.42 1.26 2.55
N PHE A 24 -0.20 1.75 2.77
CA PHE A 24 0.27 2.95 2.08
C PHE A 24 0.64 2.63 0.63
N ILE A 25 0.19 3.50 -0.28
CA ILE A 25 0.54 3.44 -1.70
C ILE A 25 1.74 4.36 -1.91
N ALA A 26 2.88 3.79 -2.33
CA ALA A 26 4.06 4.57 -2.66
C ALA A 26 3.93 5.20 -4.05
N LEU A 27 3.79 6.53 -4.09
CA LEU A 27 3.64 7.30 -5.32
C LEU A 27 4.84 8.23 -5.51
N GLU A 28 5.27 8.37 -6.76
CA GLU A 28 6.26 9.36 -7.17
C GLU A 28 5.61 10.39 -8.09
N ARG A 29 5.85 11.67 -7.82
CA ARG A 29 5.34 12.79 -8.60
C ARG A 29 6.48 13.42 -9.38
N ASN A 30 6.26 13.68 -10.66
CA ASN A 30 7.18 14.49 -11.46
C ASN A 30 6.71 15.94 -11.49
N VAL A 31 7.64 16.87 -11.35
CA VAL A 31 7.35 18.32 -11.38
C VAL A 31 6.83 18.69 -12.77
N GLY A 32 5.77 19.49 -12.83
CA GLY A 32 5.17 19.95 -14.09
C GLY A 32 4.19 18.99 -14.76
N THR A 33 4.01 17.77 -14.24
CA THR A 33 3.11 16.76 -14.84
C THR A 33 1.88 16.46 -13.99
N PHE A 34 1.54 17.31 -13.02
CA PHE A 34 0.34 17.09 -12.20
C PHE A 34 -0.92 17.04 -13.08
N PRO A 35 -1.84 16.08 -12.88
CA PRO A 35 -1.94 15.13 -11.76
C PRO A 35 -1.32 13.73 -12.00
N ILE A 36 -0.45 13.57 -13.00
CA ILE A 36 0.19 12.28 -13.31
C ILE A 36 1.20 11.90 -12.22
N VAL A 37 1.13 10.64 -11.78
CA VAL A 37 2.04 10.03 -10.80
C VAL A 37 2.52 8.66 -11.28
N VAL A 38 3.67 8.24 -10.79
CA VAL A 38 4.19 6.89 -10.99
C VAL A 38 3.91 6.09 -9.73
N TRP A 39 3.14 5.03 -9.86
CA TRP A 39 2.95 4.05 -8.81
C TRP A 39 3.96 2.93 -8.98
N ARG A 40 4.82 2.76 -7.96
CA ARG A 40 5.72 1.61 -7.89
C ARG A 40 5.02 0.50 -7.14
N HIS A 41 4.36 -0.38 -7.88
CA HIS A 41 3.69 -1.53 -7.28
C HIS A 41 4.73 -2.52 -6.78
N ARG A 42 4.87 -2.64 -5.45
CA ARG A 42 5.56 -3.79 -4.86
C ARG A 42 4.57 -4.95 -4.85
N THR A 43 4.48 -5.70 -5.95
CA THR A 43 3.79 -6.99 -5.90
C THR A 43 4.62 -7.90 -4.99
N ALA A 44 4.17 -8.09 -3.75
CA ALA A 44 4.71 -9.15 -2.89
C ALA A 44 4.14 -10.50 -3.32
N ALA A 45 4.40 -10.91 -4.57
CA ALA A 45 4.17 -12.28 -4.98
C ALA A 45 5.36 -13.11 -4.48
N ALA A 46 5.11 -13.91 -3.44
CA ALA A 46 5.96 -14.99 -2.92
C ALA A 46 7.36 -15.11 -3.58
N GLY A 47 8.35 -14.40 -3.04
CA GLY A 47 9.77 -14.62 -3.36
C GLY A 47 10.28 -14.07 -4.71
N ARG A 48 9.49 -13.34 -5.50
CA ARG A 48 9.99 -12.67 -6.72
C ARG A 48 9.56 -11.21 -6.76
N SER A 49 10.52 -10.31 -6.55
CA SER A 49 10.35 -8.87 -6.74
C SER A 49 10.19 -8.56 -8.22
N LEU A 50 8.96 -8.57 -8.73
CA LEU A 50 8.63 -7.96 -10.00
C LEU A 50 8.42 -6.45 -9.76
N SER A 51 9.43 -5.63 -10.03
CA SER A 51 9.27 -4.18 -10.00
C SER A 51 8.52 -3.73 -11.26
N GLY A 52 7.21 -3.52 -11.14
CA GLY A 52 6.42 -2.85 -12.15
C GLY A 52 6.20 -1.39 -11.76
N ALA A 53 6.60 -0.45 -12.62
CA ALA A 53 6.21 0.94 -12.50
C ALA A 53 5.01 1.19 -13.41
N ALA A 54 3.88 1.59 -12.84
CA ALA A 54 2.68 1.95 -13.59
C ALA A 54 2.47 3.47 -13.50
N THR A 55 2.33 4.14 -14.63
CA THR A 55 1.91 5.54 -14.67
C THR A 55 0.39 5.60 -14.48
N MET A 56 -0.07 6.46 -13.57
CA MET A 56 -1.49 6.65 -13.29
C MET A 56 -1.79 8.13 -13.07
N THR A 57 -3.05 8.51 -13.30
CA THR A 57 -3.52 9.87 -13.02
C THR A 57 -4.09 9.91 -11.61
N LEU A 58 -3.60 10.82 -10.76
CA LEU A 58 -4.13 11.01 -9.41
C LEU A 58 -5.54 11.60 -9.48
N GLY A 59 -6.52 10.84 -9.01
CA GLY A 59 -7.93 11.23 -8.94
C GLY A 59 -8.61 10.46 -7.80
N TRP A 60 -9.76 10.95 -7.34
CA TRP A 60 -10.52 10.31 -6.27
C TRP A 60 -11.01 8.90 -6.66
N ASP A 61 -11.18 8.64 -7.95
CA ASP A 61 -11.63 7.35 -8.49
C ASP A 61 -10.51 6.39 -8.89
N THR A 62 -9.24 6.81 -8.89
CA THR A 62 -8.09 5.99 -9.33
C THR A 62 -7.42 5.21 -8.21
N ALA A 63 -7.96 5.26 -6.99
CA ALA A 63 -7.57 4.33 -5.95
C ALA A 63 -7.89 2.90 -6.43
N PRO A 64 -6.91 1.97 -6.46
CA PRO A 64 -7.19 0.59 -6.82
C PRO A 64 -8.23 0.04 -5.84
N ARG A 65 -9.41 -0.28 -6.37
CA ARG A 65 -10.44 -1.01 -5.63
C ARG A 65 -9.94 -2.45 -5.51
N SER A 66 -9.52 -2.81 -4.30
CA SER A 66 -9.18 -4.19 -3.90
C SER A 66 -10.42 -5.06 -3.84
#